data_AF-A0A968XWN0-F1
#
_entry.id   AF-A0A968XWN0-F1
#
_cell.length_a   1.000
_cell.length_b   1.000
_cell.length_c   1.000
_cell.angle_alpha   90.00
_cell.angle_beta   90.00
_cell.angle_gamma   90.00
#
_symmetry.space_group_name_H-M   'P 1'
#
loop_
_entity.id
_entity.type
_entity.pdbx_description
1 polymer ?
#
loop_
_entity_poly.entity_id
_entity_poly.type
_entity_poly.pdbx_seq_one_letter_code
_entity_poly.pdbx_strand_id
1 'polypeptide(L)'
;MNEAAKDGTAGWSVSRSNVDQMNQVMKIVDEDLRAGALGVGVGSAYMARGLTTYEQFEVQRTAGRYGRLTAVHTRFHASASTPTEGQLGVSEILANAMVLRAPLLVCHDNDYGWWENQEKLQMARAQGFNVWAEYYPFAAGSTAIGADFLRP
;
A
#
# COMPACT_ATOMS: atom_id res chain seq x y z
N MET A 1 -16.74 19.04 -2.32
CA MET A 1 -16.77 17.62 -2.71
C MET A 1 -15.93 17.49 -3.97
N ASN A 2 -14.99 16.56 -4.02
CA ASN A 2 -14.30 16.26 -5.28
C ASN A 2 -15.25 15.49 -6.21
N GLU A 3 -14.91 15.42 -7.50
CA GLU A 3 -15.66 14.65 -8.51
C GLU A 3 -16.02 13.23 -8.04
N ALA A 4 -15.14 12.62 -7.25
CA ALA A 4 -15.29 11.28 -6.70
C ALA A 4 -16.32 11.13 -5.56
N ALA A 5 -16.99 12.21 -5.13
CA ALA A 5 -18.02 12.22 -4.08
C ALA A 5 -19.34 12.89 -4.53
N LYS A 6 -19.60 12.94 -5.86
CA LYS A 6 -20.82 13.55 -6.43
C LYS A 6 -22.12 12.91 -5.97
N ASP A 7 -22.09 11.62 -5.66
CA ASP A 7 -23.21 10.84 -5.11
C ASP A 7 -23.32 10.95 -3.57
N GLY A 8 -22.53 11.84 -2.96
CA GLY A 8 -22.45 12.02 -1.51
C GLY A 8 -21.45 11.11 -0.79
N THR A 9 -20.81 10.15 -1.48
CA THR A 9 -19.85 9.21 -0.89
C THR A 9 -18.58 9.12 -1.72
N ALA A 10 -17.40 9.27 -1.10
CA ALA A 10 -16.13 9.00 -1.76
C ALA A 10 -15.88 7.49 -1.88
N GLY A 11 -16.73 6.78 -2.64
CA GLY A 11 -16.85 5.33 -2.60
C GLY A 11 -15.54 4.57 -2.79
N TRP A 12 -14.65 5.09 -3.63
CA TRP A 12 -13.32 4.51 -3.87
C TRP A 12 -12.44 4.40 -2.61
N SER A 13 -12.63 5.24 -1.59
CA SER A 13 -11.81 5.23 -0.37
C SER A 13 -12.50 4.70 0.88
N VAL A 14 -13.83 4.67 0.90
CA VAL A 14 -14.61 4.29 2.09
C VAL A 14 -15.52 3.08 1.91
N SER A 15 -15.85 2.71 0.67
CA SER A 15 -16.67 1.53 0.41
C SER A 15 -15.76 0.32 0.24
N ARG A 16 -16.16 -0.81 0.84
CA ARG A 16 -15.49 -2.09 0.63
C ARG A 16 -16.02 -2.74 -0.64
N SER A 17 -15.12 -3.22 -1.49
CA SER A 17 -15.50 -4.01 -2.65
C SER A 17 -16.16 -5.32 -2.21
N ASN A 18 -17.20 -5.73 -2.93
CA ASN A 18 -17.60 -7.13 -2.93
C ASN A 18 -16.64 -7.97 -3.80
N VAL A 19 -16.84 -9.29 -3.82
CA VAL A 19 -15.98 -10.23 -4.57
C VAL A 19 -15.97 -9.93 -6.07
N ASP A 20 -17.12 -9.59 -6.67
CA ASP A 20 -17.21 -9.30 -8.09
C ASP A 20 -16.45 -8.03 -8.47
N GLN A 21 -16.56 -6.99 -7.64
CA GLN A 21 -15.81 -5.74 -7.80
C GLN A 21 -14.31 -5.97 -7.65
N MET A 22 -13.89 -6.73 -6.64
CA MET A 22 -12.48 -7.09 -6.45
C MET A 22 -11.93 -7.86 -7.67
N ASN A 23 -12.69 -8.82 -8.21
CA ASN A 23 -12.32 -9.54 -9.42
C ASN A 23 -12.17 -8.62 -10.63
N GLN A 24 -13.08 -7.64 -10.79
CA GLN A 24 -12.99 -6.65 -11.86
C GLN A 24 -11.74 -5.77 -11.72
N VAL A 25 -11.44 -5.28 -10.50
CA VAL A 25 -10.24 -4.50 -10.23
C VAL A 25 -8.98 -5.33 -10.52
N MET A 26 -8.89 -6.56 -10.03
CA MET A 26 -7.72 -7.42 -10.29
C MET A 26 -7.57 -7.78 -11.77
N LYS A 27 -8.67 -7.89 -12.52
CA LYS A 27 -8.62 -8.11 -13.97
C LYS A 27 -7.96 -6.93 -14.70
N ILE A 28 -8.28 -5.70 -14.32
CA ILE A 28 -7.66 -4.49 -14.89
C ILE A 28 -6.17 -4.46 -14.55
N VAL A 29 -5.81 -4.71 -13.29
CA VAL A 29 -4.41 -4.77 -12.85
C VAL A 29 -3.63 -5.85 -13.61
N ASP A 30 -4.21 -7.03 -13.80
CA ASP A 30 -3.61 -8.13 -14.56
C ASP A 30 -3.43 -7.78 -16.04
N GLU A 31 -4.40 -7.09 -16.65
CA GLU A 31 -4.31 -6.60 -18.04
C GLU A 31 -3.16 -5.60 -18.22
N ASP A 32 -3.01 -4.63 -17.32
CA ASP A 32 -1.92 -3.64 -17.38
C ASP A 32 -0.54 -4.28 -17.17
N LEU A 33 -0.44 -5.23 -16.25
CA LEU A 33 0.80 -6.00 -16.05
C LEU A 33 1.16 -6.83 -17.28
N ARG A 34 0.17 -7.46 -17.91
CA ARG A 34 0.36 -8.19 -19.17
C ARG A 34 0.77 -7.28 -20.33
N ALA A 35 0.27 -6.05 -20.35
CA ALA A 35 0.64 -5.02 -21.32
C ALA A 35 2.05 -4.46 -21.12
N GLY A 36 2.71 -4.77 -20.00
CA GLY A 36 4.11 -4.42 -19.76
C GLY A 36 4.35 -3.46 -18.59
N ALA A 37 3.36 -3.22 -17.72
CA ALA A 37 3.58 -2.42 -16.52
C ALA A 37 4.75 -2.95 -15.67
N LEU A 38 5.51 -2.03 -15.09
CA LEU A 38 6.69 -2.36 -14.27
C LEU A 38 6.32 -2.84 -12.87
N GLY A 39 5.10 -2.55 -12.41
CA GLY A 39 4.60 -2.88 -11.07
C GLY A 39 3.26 -2.20 -10.80
N VAL A 40 2.80 -2.31 -9.56
CA VAL A 40 1.52 -1.71 -9.13
C VAL A 40 1.77 -0.74 -7.98
N GLY A 41 1.26 0.49 -8.10
CA GLY A 41 1.26 1.46 -7.01
C GLY A 41 -0.04 1.38 -6.20
N VAL A 42 0.06 1.32 -4.87
CA VAL A 42 -1.11 1.24 -3.97
C VAL A 42 -1.09 2.37 -2.96
N GLY A 43 -2.13 3.20 -3.00
CA GLY A 43 -2.33 4.34 -2.11
C GLY A 43 -3.09 4.01 -0.82
N SER A 44 -2.71 2.96 -0.09
CA SER A 44 -3.51 2.39 1.01
C SER A 44 -3.88 3.38 2.11
N ALA A 45 -2.99 4.34 2.44
CA ALA A 45 -3.33 5.37 3.44
C ALA A 45 -4.51 6.27 3.03
N TYR A 46 -4.76 6.46 1.73
CA TYR A 46 -5.88 7.26 1.24
C TYR A 46 -7.22 6.53 1.23
N MET A 47 -7.18 5.19 1.37
CA MET A 47 -8.34 4.31 1.30
C MET A 47 -8.39 3.35 2.49
N ALA A 48 -7.87 3.78 3.65
CA ALA A 48 -7.68 2.91 4.82
C ALA A 48 -8.99 2.31 5.36
N ARG A 49 -10.15 2.90 5.06
CA ARG A 49 -11.48 2.36 5.45
C ARG A 49 -12.10 1.44 4.39
N GLY A 50 -11.90 1.73 3.11
CA GLY A 50 -12.47 0.98 1.99
C GLY A 50 -11.63 -0.23 1.57
N LEU A 51 -10.30 -0.08 1.54
CA LEU A 51 -9.39 -1.16 1.14
C LEU A 51 -9.33 -2.25 2.20
N THR A 52 -9.69 -3.47 1.82
CA THR A 52 -9.54 -4.64 2.68
C THR A 52 -8.08 -5.15 2.68
N THR A 53 -7.69 -5.84 3.75
CA THR A 53 -6.39 -6.52 3.83
C THR A 53 -6.24 -7.58 2.72
N TYR A 54 -7.36 -8.20 2.32
CA TYR A 54 -7.38 -9.18 1.24
C TYR A 54 -7.16 -8.55 -0.14
N GLU A 55 -7.78 -7.40 -0.43
CA GLU A 55 -7.48 -6.66 -1.67
C GLU A 55 -6.01 -6.24 -1.76
N GLN A 56 -5.43 -5.77 -0.66
CA GLN A 56 -4.00 -5.46 -0.61
C GLN A 56 -3.13 -6.69 -0.94
N PHE A 57 -3.46 -7.85 -0.36
CA PHE A 57 -2.79 -9.12 -0.67
C PHE A 57 -2.98 -9.53 -2.13
N GLU A 58 -4.19 -9.40 -2.67
CA GLU A 58 -4.51 -9.78 -4.05
C GLU A 58 -3.78 -8.93 -5.09
N VAL A 59 -3.60 -7.64 -4.84
CA VAL A 59 -2.76 -6.78 -5.68
C VAL A 59 -1.32 -7.28 -5.67
N GLN A 60 -0.75 -7.57 -4.50
CA GLN A 60 0.62 -8.10 -4.38
C GLN A 60 0.76 -9.46 -5.06
N ARG A 61 -0.24 -10.34 -4.92
CA ARG A 61 -0.28 -11.65 -5.57
C ARG A 61 -0.32 -11.51 -7.08
N THR A 62 -1.11 -10.57 -7.59
CA THR A 62 -1.27 -10.34 -9.03
C THR A 62 0.02 -9.78 -9.62
N ALA A 63 0.64 -8.77 -9.01
CA ALA A 63 1.96 -8.27 -9.43
C ALA A 63 3.05 -9.35 -9.35
N GLY A 64 3.03 -10.16 -8.29
CA GLY A 64 3.97 -11.25 -8.06
C GLY A 64 3.97 -12.32 -9.16
N ARG A 65 2.82 -12.61 -9.80
CA ARG A 65 2.74 -13.56 -10.94
C ARG A 65 3.62 -13.15 -12.13
N TYR A 66 3.90 -11.86 -12.27
CA TYR A 66 4.73 -11.30 -13.33
C TYR A 66 6.16 -10.98 -12.84
N GLY A 67 6.51 -11.36 -11.60
CA GLY A 67 7.79 -10.98 -10.98
C GLY A 67 7.94 -9.46 -10.82
N ARG A 68 6.82 -8.72 -10.71
CA ARG A 68 6.80 -7.26 -10.58
C ARG A 68 6.56 -6.85 -9.14
N LEU A 69 7.05 -5.66 -8.79
CA LEU A 69 6.86 -5.11 -7.47
C LEU A 69 5.44 -4.56 -7.24
N THR A 70 5.06 -4.53 -5.98
CA THR A 70 4.05 -3.59 -5.49
C THR A 70 4.74 -2.49 -4.72
N ALA A 71 4.47 -1.23 -5.08
CA ALA A 71 4.92 -0.04 -4.36
C ALA A 71 3.75 0.51 -3.53
N VAL A 72 3.92 0.65 -2.22
CA VAL A 72 2.80 0.95 -1.31
C VAL A 72 3.05 2.19 -0.45
N HIS A 73 2.13 3.15 -0.55
CA HIS A 73 1.91 4.21 0.44
C HIS A 73 1.02 3.62 1.55
N THR A 74 1.65 3.17 2.63
CA THR A 74 1.10 2.21 3.59
C THR A 74 -0.10 2.71 4.37
N ARG A 75 -0.95 1.77 4.81
CA ARG A 75 -2.04 2.09 5.74
C ARG A 75 -1.48 2.69 7.03
N PHE A 76 -2.22 3.61 7.65
CA PHE A 76 -1.83 4.32 8.88
C PHE A 76 -0.56 5.18 8.78
N HIS A 77 -0.17 5.57 7.56
CA HIS A 77 0.98 6.43 7.32
C HIS A 77 1.03 7.64 8.27
N ALA A 78 2.23 7.93 8.78
CA ALA A 78 2.55 8.97 9.77
C ALA A 78 1.94 8.81 11.19
N SER A 79 1.10 7.81 11.44
CA SER A 79 0.53 7.59 12.78
C SER A 79 1.58 7.03 13.75
N ALA A 80 1.77 7.72 14.88
CA ALA A 80 2.62 7.32 16.00
C ALA A 80 1.80 6.82 17.20
N SER A 81 0.52 6.51 17.01
CA SER A 81 -0.41 6.21 18.11
C SER A 81 -1.05 4.84 17.97
N THR A 82 -1.14 4.13 19.09
CA THR A 82 -1.91 2.89 19.19
C THR A 82 -3.40 3.18 19.07
N PRO A 83 -4.21 2.25 18.51
CA PRO A 83 -3.82 0.93 18.01
C PRO A 83 -3.41 0.90 16.52
N THR A 84 -3.19 2.05 15.89
CA THR A 84 -2.97 2.17 14.44
C THR A 84 -1.62 2.83 14.14
N GLU A 85 -0.53 2.32 14.70
CA GLU A 85 0.82 2.81 14.39
C GLU A 85 1.19 2.49 12.92
N GLY A 86 1.92 3.39 12.25
CA GLY A 86 2.25 3.27 10.82
C GLY A 86 2.96 1.96 10.44
N GLN A 87 3.76 1.41 11.36
CA GLN A 87 4.50 0.16 11.17
C GLN A 87 3.59 -1.07 11.07
N LEU A 88 2.34 -0.99 11.53
CA LEU A 88 1.35 -2.03 11.29
C LEU A 88 1.00 -2.12 9.79
N GLY A 89 0.89 -0.98 9.10
CA GLY A 89 0.67 -0.95 7.65
C GLY A 89 1.86 -1.50 6.86
N VAL A 90 3.09 -1.27 7.33
CA VAL A 90 4.30 -1.88 6.73
C VAL A 90 4.32 -3.40 6.99
N SER A 91 3.94 -3.82 8.20
CA SER A 91 3.91 -5.24 8.57
C SER A 91 2.87 -6.02 7.75
N GLU A 92 1.71 -5.41 7.43
CA GLU A 92 0.69 -5.96 6.53
C GLU A 92 1.30 -6.34 5.16
N ILE A 93 1.97 -5.38 4.50
CA ILE A 93 2.50 -5.59 3.15
C ILE A 93 3.78 -6.44 3.12
N LEU A 94 4.59 -6.39 4.19
CA LEU A 94 5.79 -7.20 4.30
C LEU A 94 5.43 -8.67 4.51
N ALA A 95 4.43 -8.96 5.35
CA ALA A 95 3.93 -10.33 5.52
C ALA A 95 3.42 -10.91 4.19
N ASN A 96 2.66 -10.13 3.42
CA ASN A 96 2.22 -10.51 2.09
C ASN A 96 3.41 -10.81 1.16
N ALA A 97 4.40 -9.92 1.11
CA ALA A 97 5.59 -10.09 0.27
C ALA A 97 6.38 -11.36 0.63
N MET A 98 6.48 -11.69 1.92
CA MET A 98 7.13 -12.90 2.41
C MET A 98 6.39 -14.17 1.98
N VAL A 99 5.07 -14.23 2.20
CA VAL A 99 4.24 -15.39 1.85
C VAL A 99 4.21 -15.60 0.33
N LEU A 100 4.13 -14.52 -0.45
CA LEU A 100 4.07 -14.56 -1.91
C LEU A 100 5.45 -14.68 -2.58
N ARG A 101 6.54 -14.48 -1.83
CA ARG A 101 7.89 -14.25 -2.35
C ARG A 101 7.93 -13.20 -3.47
N ALA A 102 7.13 -12.15 -3.33
CA ALA A 102 6.96 -11.10 -4.34
C ALA A 102 7.80 -9.85 -4.01
N PRO A 103 8.32 -9.12 -5.01
CA PRO A 103 9.03 -7.87 -4.76
C PRO A 103 8.13 -6.79 -4.13
N LEU A 104 8.70 -6.01 -3.21
CA LEU A 104 7.99 -4.93 -2.50
C LEU A 104 8.82 -3.65 -2.45
N LEU A 105 8.15 -2.51 -2.60
CA LEU A 105 8.69 -1.19 -2.29
C LEU A 105 7.77 -0.49 -1.27
N VAL A 106 8.31 -0.11 -0.11
CA VAL A 106 7.64 0.80 0.82
C VAL A 106 7.89 2.23 0.34
N CYS A 107 6.83 2.93 -0.06
CA CYS A 107 6.96 4.30 -0.55
C CYS A 107 7.30 5.23 0.61
N HIS A 108 8.28 6.11 0.37
CA HIS A 108 8.70 7.22 1.24
C HIS A 108 8.65 6.90 2.76
N ASP A 109 9.48 5.97 3.20
CA ASP A 109 9.66 5.53 4.59
C ASP A 109 10.39 6.62 5.42
N ASN A 110 9.70 7.73 5.64
CA ASN A 110 10.22 8.95 6.22
C ASN A 110 9.71 9.23 7.64
N ASP A 111 8.54 8.68 7.99
CA ASP A 111 7.79 9.07 9.19
C ASP A 111 8.18 8.28 10.44
N TYR A 112 7.45 8.52 11.54
CA TYR A 112 7.62 7.77 12.77
C TYR A 112 7.66 6.26 12.50
N GLY A 113 8.68 5.60 13.07
CA GLY A 113 8.87 4.16 12.89
C GLY A 113 9.71 3.73 11.70
N TRP A 114 10.27 4.65 10.91
CA TRP A 114 11.11 4.31 9.76
C TRP A 114 12.29 3.38 10.15
N TRP A 115 12.88 3.57 11.32
CA TRP A 115 14.00 2.74 11.79
C TRP A 115 13.61 1.27 11.97
N GLU A 116 12.40 1.01 12.49
CA GLU A 116 11.84 -0.34 12.67
C GLU A 116 11.53 -0.97 11.30
N ASN A 117 10.96 -0.18 10.39
CA ASN A 117 10.71 -0.62 9.01
C ASN A 117 12.01 -1.03 8.33
N GLN A 118 13.07 -0.22 8.48
CA GLN A 118 14.38 -0.55 7.91
C GLN A 118 15.02 -1.77 8.53
N GLU A 119 14.92 -1.97 9.84
CA GLU A 119 15.42 -3.18 10.49
C GLU A 119 14.73 -4.43 9.92
N LYS A 120 13.38 -4.43 9.84
CA LYS A 120 12.61 -5.52 9.23
C LYS A 120 13.00 -5.77 7.78
N LEU A 121 13.15 -4.72 6.98
CA LEU A 121 13.51 -4.82 5.56
C LEU A 121 14.94 -5.37 5.38
N GLN A 122 15.89 -4.95 6.21
CA GLN A 122 17.26 -5.49 6.21
C GLN A 122 17.27 -6.98 6.55
N MET A 123 16.54 -7.40 7.59
CA MET A 123 16.40 -8.80 7.99
C MET A 123 15.73 -9.65 6.90
N ALA A 124 14.72 -9.12 6.23
CA ALA A 124 14.07 -9.79 5.10
C ALA A 124 15.01 -9.94 3.90
N ARG A 125 15.77 -8.90 3.55
CA ARG A 125 16.79 -8.99 2.49
C ARG A 125 17.87 -10.02 2.82
N ALA A 126 18.32 -10.12 4.07
CA ALA A 126 19.26 -11.15 4.51
C ALA A 126 18.74 -12.59 4.34
N GLN A 127 17.41 -12.77 4.31
CA GLN A 127 16.75 -14.04 4.02
C GLN A 127 16.47 -14.27 2.52
N GLY A 128 16.94 -13.36 1.64
CA GLY A 128 16.79 -13.47 0.19
C GLY A 128 15.49 -12.90 -0.37
N PHE A 129 14.76 -12.07 0.37
CA PHE A 129 13.58 -11.36 -0.14
C PHE A 129 13.97 -10.05 -0.86
N ASN A 130 13.31 -9.75 -1.98
CA ASN A 130 13.52 -8.50 -2.72
C ASN A 130 12.57 -7.40 -2.20
N VAL A 131 12.92 -6.81 -1.05
CA VAL A 131 12.10 -5.78 -0.40
C VAL A 131 12.93 -4.53 -0.12
N TRP A 132 12.39 -3.38 -0.50
CA TRP A 132 13.06 -2.09 -0.42
C TRP A 132 12.12 -1.02 0.12
N ALA A 133 12.70 0.12 0.47
CA ALA A 133 11.98 1.34 0.73
C ALA A 133 12.74 2.48 0.04
N GLU A 134 12.00 3.55 -0.26
CA GLU A 134 12.58 4.82 -0.67
C GLU A 134 12.33 5.88 0.41
N TYR A 135 13.10 6.96 0.40
CA TYR A 135 12.87 8.12 1.27
C TYR A 135 13.16 9.41 0.49
N TYR A 136 12.53 10.51 0.88
CA TYR A 136 12.85 11.85 0.38
C TYR A 136 13.74 12.61 1.37
N PRO A 137 14.73 13.41 0.91
CA PRO A 137 15.68 14.10 1.78
C PRO A 137 15.12 15.45 2.30
N PHE A 138 13.90 15.44 2.82
CA PHE A 138 13.23 16.62 3.36
C PHE A 138 12.57 16.30 4.70
N ALA A 139 12.38 17.32 5.53
CA ALA A 139 11.78 17.18 6.85
C ALA A 139 10.23 17.10 6.83
N ALA A 140 9.60 17.27 5.67
CA ALA A 140 8.15 17.29 5.55
C ALA A 140 7.69 16.70 4.21
N GLY A 141 6.57 15.97 4.26
CA GLY A 141 5.85 15.50 3.07
C GLY A 141 4.87 16.53 2.52
N SER A 142 4.23 16.19 1.40
CA SER A 142 3.17 16.98 0.78
C SER A 142 2.08 16.05 0.25
N THR A 143 0.82 16.34 0.59
CA THR A 143 -0.34 15.56 0.15
C THR A 143 -1.60 16.43 0.06
N ALA A 144 -2.71 15.87 -0.40
CA ALA A 144 -4.00 16.54 -0.41
C ALA A 144 -4.51 16.75 1.03
N ILE A 145 -5.04 17.95 1.33
CA ILE A 145 -5.59 18.30 2.65
C ILE A 145 -6.70 17.34 3.13
N GLY A 146 -7.38 16.67 2.20
CA GLY A 146 -8.45 15.69 2.48
C GLY A 146 -7.96 14.25 2.62
N ALA A 147 -6.65 14.01 2.73
CA ALA A 147 -6.09 12.67 2.88
C ALA A 147 -6.64 11.97 4.12
N ASP A 148 -6.97 10.68 3.98
CA ASP A 148 -7.75 9.97 5.01
C ASP A 148 -7.02 9.85 6.35
N PHE A 149 -5.70 9.68 6.30
CA PHE A 149 -4.83 9.58 7.47
C PHE A 149 -4.59 10.91 8.21
N LEU A 150 -5.06 12.04 7.67
CA LEU A 150 -5.01 13.35 8.35
C LEU A 150 -6.28 13.66 9.15
N ARG A 151 -7.29 12.78 9.11
CA ARG A 151 -8.53 12.98 9.89
C ARG A 151 -8.23 12.87 11.40
N PRO A 152 -8.81 13.74 12.23
CA PRO A 152 -8.68 13.66 13.69
C PRO A 152 -9.18 12.33 14.26
#